data_AF-A0A4P8P7S4-F1
#
_entry.id   AF-A0A4P8P7S4-F1
#
_cell.length_a   1.000
_cell.length_b   1.000
_cell.length_c   1.000
_cell.angle_alpha   90.00
_cell.angle_beta   90.00
_cell.angle_gamma   90.00
#
_symmetry.space_group_name_H-M   'P 1'
#
loop_
_entity.id
_entity.type
_entity.pdbx_description
1 polymer ?
#
loop_
_entity_poly.entity_id
_entity_poly.type
_entity_poly.pdbx_seq_one_letter_code
_entity_poly.pdbx_strand_id
1 'polypeptide(L)'
;MSSSNVVIYGLFCLSIILFSNQVVSVDYGSALTKSLLYYEAQRSGKLPPNQRVQWRADSALNDGSDARRKTELSNALNSIKWGTDYFIKAHPEPDVLYGEVGDGGSDHACWQRPEDMTTPRTTFKLDDQHPGSDLAAETAAALAAASVAFRPTDSNYADLLLTHAKQLFDFARNHPGLYHNSIPAAGQFYSSSGHEDELLWAAAWLERATNNKTYLNYLGGAGNTGGARTEFSWDDKYVGAQVLASKLVLEGKTDGSGTWAQYKSQAEQFICACIQQGNNNFKKTPGGLLWFLPWNNLQYVATASLISAVYSQYLTAAKASLRCPGGVVKPSDLINLARSQADYVLGQNPKGLSYMVGFGSQYPTRPHHRAASIVSIKKDPTMVTCSGGFDLWFNKNAPNPNVLDGAIVGGPDENDGYSDSRSNYKQNEPATVTPAPFVGVFASLA
;
A
#
# COMPACT_ATOMS: atom_id res chain seq x y z
N MET A 1 40.70 -33.64 56.67
CA MET A 1 39.99 -32.35 56.84
C MET A 1 40.79 -31.29 56.11
N SER A 2 40.10 -30.41 55.38
CA SER A 2 40.61 -29.30 54.55
C SER A 2 40.52 -29.50 53.04
N SER A 3 39.95 -28.46 52.43
CA SER A 3 40.18 -27.93 51.08
C SER A 3 39.67 -28.74 49.89
N SER A 4 38.49 -28.36 49.38
CA SER A 4 38.24 -27.98 47.97
C SER A 4 36.74 -27.85 47.72
N ASN A 5 36.12 -26.70 48.02
CA ASN A 5 34.70 -26.47 47.68
C ASN A 5 34.32 -24.98 47.46
N VAL A 6 35.26 -24.11 47.08
CA VAL A 6 34.97 -22.66 46.90
C VAL A 6 35.12 -22.17 45.44
N VAL A 7 35.46 -23.02 44.47
CA VAL A 7 35.71 -22.57 43.08
C VAL A 7 34.54 -22.83 42.10
N ILE A 8 33.45 -23.48 42.53
CA ILE A 8 32.39 -23.92 41.58
C ILE A 8 31.18 -22.97 41.50
N TYR A 9 31.04 -21.98 42.39
CA TYR A 9 29.91 -21.02 42.31
C TYR A 9 30.24 -19.70 41.60
N GLY A 10 31.50 -19.45 41.23
CA GLY A 10 31.91 -18.23 40.52
C GLY A 10 31.81 -18.29 38.98
N LEU A 11 31.64 -19.48 38.40
CA LEU A 11 31.63 -19.67 36.93
C LEU A 11 30.22 -19.86 36.33
N PHE A 12 29.18 -20.02 37.16
CA PHE A 12 27.81 -20.17 36.68
C PHE A 12 27.03 -18.85 36.59
N CYS A 13 27.51 -17.78 37.22
CA CYS A 13 26.91 -16.44 37.11
C CYS A 13 27.51 -15.59 35.99
N LEU A 14 28.57 -16.04 35.31
CA LEU A 14 29.17 -15.33 34.17
C LEU A 14 28.72 -15.85 32.80
N SER A 15 28.02 -16.99 32.73
CA SER A 15 27.51 -17.56 31.47
C SER A 15 26.06 -17.16 31.15
N ILE A 16 25.37 -16.47 32.06
CA ILE A 16 23.98 -15.99 31.86
C ILE A 16 23.94 -14.53 31.34
N ILE A 17 25.09 -13.85 31.21
CA ILE A 17 25.16 -12.45 30.72
C ILE A 17 25.62 -12.35 29.25
N LEU A 18 25.86 -13.47 28.54
CA LEU A 18 26.35 -13.44 27.15
C LEU A 18 25.34 -13.84 26.06
N PHE A 19 24.08 -14.10 26.42
CA PHE A 19 23.00 -14.04 25.44
C PHE A 19 22.22 -12.74 25.63
N SER A 20 22.92 -11.61 25.42
CA SER A 20 22.22 -10.46 24.89
C SER A 20 21.62 -10.94 23.56
N ASN A 21 20.32 -11.21 23.54
CA ASN A 21 19.56 -11.08 22.32
C ASN A 21 19.94 -9.70 21.79
N GLN A 22 20.80 -9.66 20.76
CA GLN A 22 20.86 -8.48 19.93
C GLN A 22 19.45 -8.38 19.37
N VAL A 23 18.63 -7.56 20.01
CA VAL A 23 17.46 -6.97 19.37
C VAL A 23 18.09 -6.20 18.22
N VAL A 24 18.17 -6.87 17.06
CA VAL A 24 18.59 -6.22 15.82
C VAL A 24 17.54 -5.15 15.61
N SER A 25 17.88 -3.92 15.97
CA SER A 25 17.04 -2.76 15.71
C SER A 25 16.79 -2.73 14.22
N VAL A 26 15.53 -2.88 13.81
CA VAL A 26 15.14 -2.85 12.41
C VAL A 26 15.36 -1.44 11.89
N ASP A 27 16.12 -1.30 10.81
CA ASP A 27 16.41 0.01 10.20
C ASP A 27 15.23 0.47 9.33
N TYR A 28 14.20 1.06 9.93
CA TYR A 28 13.04 1.57 9.21
C TYR A 28 13.41 2.69 8.21
N GLY A 29 14.51 3.42 8.42
CA GLY A 29 15.01 4.40 7.47
C GLY A 29 15.44 3.75 6.15
N SER A 30 16.15 2.63 6.23
CA SER A 30 16.50 1.80 5.08
C SER A 30 15.27 1.16 4.43
N ALA A 31 14.30 0.67 5.21
CA ALA A 31 13.05 0.12 4.68
C ALA A 31 12.25 1.18 3.90
N LEU A 32 12.07 2.39 4.45
CA LEU A 32 11.44 3.52 3.78
C LEU A 32 12.17 3.89 2.49
N THR A 33 13.51 4.00 2.55
CA THR A 33 14.35 4.28 1.38
C THR A 33 14.12 3.25 0.29
N LYS A 34 14.07 1.96 0.64
CA LYS A 34 13.83 0.86 -0.30
C LYS A 34 12.41 0.88 -0.85
N SER A 35 11.37 1.04 -0.03
CA SER A 35 9.99 1.19 -0.54
C SER A 35 9.88 2.32 -1.57
N LEU A 36 10.59 3.41 -1.35
CA LEU A 36 10.65 4.50 -2.33
C LEU A 36 11.44 4.08 -3.58
N LEU A 37 12.56 3.34 -3.47
CA LEU A 37 13.23 2.72 -4.61
C LEU A 37 12.30 1.78 -5.40
N TYR A 38 11.40 1.04 -4.75
CA TYR A 38 10.42 0.22 -5.44
C TYR A 38 9.50 1.07 -6.30
N TYR A 39 8.94 2.16 -5.74
CA TYR A 39 8.17 3.11 -6.55
C TYR A 39 9.00 3.70 -7.70
N GLU A 40 10.29 4.01 -7.49
CA GLU A 40 11.19 4.42 -8.57
C GLU A 40 11.36 3.31 -9.63
N ALA A 41 11.37 2.04 -9.21
CA ALA A 41 11.47 0.86 -10.05
C ALA A 41 10.17 0.52 -10.79
N GLN A 42 9.02 1.04 -10.37
CA GLN A 42 7.73 0.91 -11.05
C GLN A 42 7.41 2.11 -11.96
N ARG A 43 8.22 3.18 -11.95
CA ARG A 43 8.00 4.36 -12.83
C ARG A 43 7.91 3.93 -14.29
N SER A 44 6.89 4.36 -15.02
CA SER A 44 6.91 4.39 -16.49
C SER A 44 6.94 5.85 -16.94
N GLY A 45 7.58 6.17 -18.06
CA GLY A 45 7.86 7.54 -18.53
C GLY A 45 9.35 7.83 -18.62
N LYS A 46 9.71 9.10 -18.85
CA LYS A 46 11.10 9.59 -18.83
C LYS A 46 11.63 9.65 -17.41
N LEU A 47 12.57 8.79 -17.04
CA LEU A 47 13.09 8.72 -15.68
C LEU A 47 13.83 10.02 -15.31
N PRO A 48 13.69 10.51 -14.07
CA PRO A 48 14.41 11.71 -13.65
C PRO A 48 15.92 11.45 -13.70
N PRO A 49 16.78 12.38 -14.13
CA PRO A 49 18.23 12.09 -14.22
C PRO A 49 18.96 11.97 -12.87
N ASN A 50 18.23 11.92 -11.75
CA ASN A 50 18.73 11.45 -10.47
C ASN A 50 18.04 10.14 -10.03
N GLN A 51 17.45 9.38 -10.95
CA GLN A 51 16.88 8.04 -10.73
C GLN A 51 17.92 7.20 -10.00
N ARG A 52 17.52 6.59 -8.87
CA ARG A 52 18.44 5.79 -8.06
C ARG A 52 18.53 4.34 -8.57
N VAL A 53 17.42 3.81 -9.07
CA VAL A 53 17.31 2.46 -9.65
C VAL A 53 17.93 2.44 -11.04
N GLN A 54 19.25 2.21 -11.13
CA GLN A 54 20.04 2.37 -12.36
C GLN A 54 19.71 1.34 -13.45
N TRP A 55 19.15 0.19 -13.09
CA TRP A 55 18.81 -0.87 -14.04
C TRP A 55 17.54 -0.60 -14.86
N ARG A 56 16.70 0.36 -14.44
CA ARG A 56 15.58 0.88 -15.22
C ARG A 56 16.04 1.92 -16.25
N ALA A 57 15.30 2.02 -17.36
CA ALA A 57 15.45 3.06 -18.37
C ALA A 57 14.11 3.75 -18.65
N ASP A 58 14.20 4.84 -19.41
CA ASP A 58 13.08 5.56 -19.99
C ASP A 58 12.13 4.60 -20.74
N SER A 59 10.84 4.60 -20.41
CA SER A 59 9.82 3.74 -21.03
C SER A 59 8.53 4.53 -21.25
N ALA A 60 7.64 4.15 -22.18
CA ALA A 60 6.38 4.87 -22.45
C ALA A 60 6.55 6.41 -22.59
N LEU A 61 7.56 6.84 -23.35
CA LEU A 61 8.05 8.22 -23.35
C LEU A 61 7.13 9.27 -23.97
N ASN A 62 6.05 8.84 -24.62
CA ASN A 62 5.07 9.75 -25.21
C ASN A 62 4.03 10.25 -24.18
N ASP A 63 4.16 9.82 -22.92
CA ASP A 63 3.15 10.05 -21.88
C ASP A 63 3.56 11.20 -20.90
N GLY A 64 3.68 12.46 -21.38
CA GLY A 64 3.76 13.74 -20.64
C GLY A 64 4.78 13.94 -19.47
N SER A 65 5.42 15.11 -19.34
CA SER A 65 6.59 15.34 -18.46
C SER A 65 6.40 16.58 -17.52
N ASP A 66 6.92 16.74 -16.28
CA ASP A 66 8.31 16.91 -15.78
C ASP A 66 8.41 16.96 -14.21
N ALA A 67 9.62 16.75 -13.61
CA ALA A 67 10.27 17.47 -12.45
C ALA A 67 11.04 16.64 -11.36
N ARG A 68 11.97 17.27 -10.59
CA ARG A 68 12.99 16.70 -9.64
C ARG A 68 13.01 17.32 -8.19
N ARG A 69 13.92 16.82 -7.28
CA ARG A 69 13.81 16.59 -5.79
C ARG A 69 14.85 17.24 -4.80
N LYS A 70 14.65 17.04 -3.45
CA LYS A 70 15.66 16.53 -2.42
C LYS A 70 15.13 16.08 -1.00
N THR A 71 15.63 14.94 -0.44
CA THR A 71 15.38 14.17 0.85
C THR A 71 14.16 13.20 0.88
N GLU A 72 14.07 12.20 1.78
CA GLU A 72 13.06 11.11 1.70
C GLU A 72 11.61 11.61 1.73
N LEU A 73 11.32 12.72 2.42
CA LEU A 73 10.05 13.44 2.28
C LEU A 73 9.84 13.89 0.83
N SER A 74 10.84 14.51 0.20
CA SER A 74 10.76 14.82 -1.23
C SER A 74 10.70 13.58 -2.09
N ASN A 75 11.35 12.46 -1.75
CA ASN A 75 11.20 11.22 -2.53
C ASN A 75 9.75 10.72 -2.46
N ALA A 76 9.12 10.76 -1.28
CA ALA A 76 7.71 10.47 -1.12
C ALA A 76 6.82 11.42 -1.93
N LEU A 77 7.04 12.74 -1.82
CA LEU A 77 6.31 13.72 -2.62
C LEU A 77 6.54 13.51 -4.13
N ASN A 78 7.75 13.21 -4.59
CA ASN A 78 8.00 12.92 -6.00
C ASN A 78 7.31 11.63 -6.47
N SER A 79 7.20 10.61 -5.61
CA SER A 79 6.44 9.40 -5.92
C SER A 79 4.95 9.69 -6.01
N ILE A 80 4.39 10.48 -5.10
CA ILE A 80 2.99 10.94 -5.15
C ILE A 80 2.77 11.76 -6.43
N LYS A 81 3.64 12.73 -6.71
CA LYS A 81 3.57 13.59 -7.90
C LYS A 81 3.53 12.78 -9.19
N TRP A 82 4.33 11.70 -9.27
CA TRP A 82 4.36 10.84 -10.44
C TRP A 82 2.99 10.22 -10.74
N GLY A 83 2.30 9.73 -9.71
CA GLY A 83 0.95 9.17 -9.84
C GLY A 83 -0.09 10.26 -10.16
N THR A 84 -0.01 11.40 -9.48
CA THR A 84 -0.99 12.47 -9.69
C THR A 84 -0.82 13.22 -11.01
N ASP A 85 0.41 13.36 -11.53
CA ASP A 85 0.66 13.86 -12.88
C ASP A 85 0.05 12.94 -13.95
N TYR A 86 0.04 11.63 -13.71
CA TYR A 86 -0.69 10.68 -14.57
C TYR A 86 -2.20 10.88 -14.45
N PHE A 87 -2.76 10.98 -13.25
CA PHE A 87 -4.20 11.20 -13.07
C PHE A 87 -4.70 12.51 -13.68
N ILE A 88 -3.93 13.59 -13.62
CA ILE A 88 -4.25 14.86 -14.29
C ILE A 88 -4.36 14.66 -15.81
N LYS A 89 -3.42 13.92 -16.42
CA LYS A 89 -3.49 13.61 -17.86
C LYS A 89 -4.64 12.66 -18.21
N ALA A 90 -4.92 11.72 -17.32
CA ALA A 90 -6.01 10.76 -17.49
C ALA A 90 -7.39 11.39 -17.32
N HIS A 91 -7.48 12.60 -16.75
CA HIS A 91 -8.72 13.34 -16.53
C HIS A 91 -8.74 14.64 -17.38
N PRO A 92 -8.92 14.54 -18.71
CA PRO A 92 -8.85 15.69 -19.62
C PRO A 92 -10.09 16.59 -19.58
N GLU A 93 -11.24 16.06 -19.18
CA GLU A 93 -12.54 16.74 -19.12
C GLU A 93 -13.28 16.31 -17.85
N PRO A 94 -14.15 17.15 -17.25
CA PRO A 94 -14.74 16.89 -15.92
C PRO A 94 -15.38 15.50 -15.73
N ASP A 95 -16.03 14.98 -16.77
CA ASP A 95 -16.75 13.71 -16.76
C ASP A 95 -16.05 12.64 -17.63
N VAL A 96 -14.73 12.74 -17.85
CA VAL A 96 -13.94 11.77 -18.62
C VAL A 96 -12.70 11.33 -17.85
N LEU A 97 -12.58 10.04 -17.56
CA LEU A 97 -11.41 9.48 -16.86
C LEU A 97 -10.86 8.25 -17.57
N TYR A 98 -9.61 8.30 -18.03
CA TYR A 98 -8.89 7.14 -18.55
C TYR A 98 -8.45 6.22 -17.40
N GLY A 99 -8.98 5.00 -17.39
CA GLY A 99 -8.80 4.04 -16.30
C GLY A 99 -7.76 2.97 -16.54
N GLU A 100 -7.42 2.68 -17.80
CA GLU A 100 -6.49 1.60 -18.14
C GLU A 100 -5.73 1.91 -19.44
N VAL A 101 -4.45 1.53 -19.49
CA VAL A 101 -3.60 1.59 -20.68
C VAL A 101 -2.85 0.27 -20.85
N GLY A 102 -3.19 -0.45 -21.92
CA GLY A 102 -2.80 -1.83 -22.14
C GLY A 102 -3.98 -2.78 -21.95
N ASP A 103 -3.93 -3.92 -22.62
CA ASP A 103 -4.89 -5.00 -22.43
C ASP A 103 -4.21 -6.12 -21.65
N GLY A 104 -4.75 -6.48 -20.47
CA GLY A 104 -4.10 -7.42 -19.56
C GLY A 104 -3.91 -8.81 -20.16
N GLY A 105 -4.81 -9.27 -21.05
CA GLY A 105 -4.67 -10.55 -21.73
C GLY A 105 -3.42 -10.59 -22.63
N SER A 106 -3.29 -9.62 -23.52
CA SER A 106 -2.14 -9.51 -24.43
C SER A 106 -0.84 -9.14 -23.71
N ASP A 107 -0.88 -8.31 -22.66
CA ASP A 107 0.30 -8.01 -21.83
C ASP A 107 0.79 -9.26 -21.10
N HIS A 108 -0.13 -10.02 -20.48
CA HIS A 108 0.22 -11.20 -19.69
C HIS A 108 0.62 -12.41 -20.54
N ALA A 109 0.21 -12.45 -21.81
CA ALA A 109 0.69 -13.43 -22.78
C ALA A 109 2.18 -13.26 -23.13
N CYS A 110 2.82 -12.17 -22.69
CA CYS A 110 4.23 -11.87 -22.94
C CYS A 110 5.06 -11.80 -21.66
N TRP A 111 6.32 -12.25 -21.74
CA TRP A 111 7.31 -12.07 -20.68
C TRP A 111 8.50 -11.26 -21.20
N GLN A 112 8.28 -10.00 -21.55
CA GLN A 112 9.29 -9.14 -22.15
C GLN A 112 9.69 -7.98 -21.22
N ARG A 113 10.79 -7.32 -21.55
CA ARG A 113 11.13 -6.04 -20.90
C ARG A 113 10.09 -4.99 -21.26
N PRO A 114 9.77 -4.05 -20.37
CA PRO A 114 8.88 -2.95 -20.71
C PRO A 114 9.42 -2.12 -21.89
N GLU A 115 10.74 -2.03 -22.05
CA GLU A 115 11.39 -1.32 -23.15
C GLU A 115 11.30 -2.08 -24.50
N ASP A 116 11.05 -3.38 -24.49
CA ASP A 116 10.91 -4.23 -25.69
C ASP A 116 9.45 -4.50 -26.06
N MET A 117 8.49 -3.93 -25.33
CA MET A 117 7.07 -4.23 -25.51
C MET A 117 6.57 -3.90 -26.91
N THR A 118 5.98 -4.90 -27.56
CA THR A 118 5.26 -4.76 -28.83
C THR A 118 3.76 -5.00 -28.70
N THR A 119 3.26 -5.23 -27.49
CA THR A 119 1.84 -5.45 -27.21
C THR A 119 1.02 -4.17 -27.43
N PRO A 120 -0.23 -4.26 -27.90
CA PRO A 120 -1.11 -3.10 -27.99
C PRO A 120 -1.25 -2.38 -26.64
N ARG A 121 -1.11 -1.06 -26.65
CA ARG A 121 -1.32 -0.19 -25.47
C ARG A 121 -2.65 0.56 -25.59
N THR A 122 -3.73 -0.20 -25.80
CA THR A 122 -5.10 0.34 -25.90
C THR A 122 -5.46 1.13 -24.65
N THR A 123 -6.05 2.31 -24.82
CA THR A 123 -6.51 3.16 -23.71
C THR A 123 -8.01 2.96 -23.51
N PHE A 124 -8.42 2.73 -22.27
CA PHE A 124 -9.82 2.61 -21.88
C PHE A 124 -10.21 3.74 -20.93
N LYS A 125 -11.45 4.22 -21.05
CA LYS A 125 -11.93 5.37 -20.31
C LYS A 125 -13.34 5.17 -19.78
N LEU A 126 -13.68 6.00 -18.81
CA LEU A 126 -15.01 6.26 -18.31
C LEU A 126 -15.52 7.56 -18.93
N ASP A 127 -16.81 7.62 -19.17
CA ASP A 127 -17.56 8.83 -19.52
C ASP A 127 -19.01 8.76 -19.00
N ASP A 128 -19.83 9.75 -19.33
CA ASP A 128 -21.23 9.85 -18.89
C ASP A 128 -22.11 8.66 -19.35
N GLN A 129 -21.74 8.02 -20.47
CA GLN A 129 -22.41 6.83 -21.02
C GLN A 129 -21.80 5.53 -20.51
N HIS A 130 -20.53 5.55 -20.10
CA HIS A 130 -19.79 4.41 -19.57
C HIS A 130 -19.19 4.77 -18.20
N PRO A 131 -20.01 4.87 -17.14
CA PRO A 131 -19.58 5.35 -15.83
C PRO A 131 -18.73 4.35 -15.04
N GLY A 132 -18.09 4.85 -13.99
CA GLY A 132 -17.30 4.06 -13.02
C GLY A 132 -17.03 4.85 -11.75
N SER A 133 -18.03 4.90 -10.87
CA SER A 133 -18.02 5.68 -9.63
C SER A 133 -16.91 5.27 -8.68
N ASP A 134 -16.64 3.97 -8.58
CA ASP A 134 -15.54 3.40 -7.80
C ASP A 134 -14.19 3.99 -8.25
N LEU A 135 -13.82 3.80 -9.52
CA LEU A 135 -12.53 4.28 -10.04
C LEU A 135 -12.42 5.81 -10.02
N ALA A 136 -13.50 6.53 -10.39
CA ALA A 136 -13.52 7.98 -10.38
C ALA A 136 -13.42 8.55 -8.96
N ALA A 137 -14.13 7.98 -7.98
CA ALA A 137 -14.07 8.41 -6.59
C ALA A 137 -12.74 8.03 -5.92
N GLU A 138 -12.15 6.87 -6.20
CA GLU A 138 -10.81 6.55 -5.69
C GLU A 138 -9.75 7.51 -6.25
N THR A 139 -9.85 7.87 -7.54
CA THR A 139 -8.97 8.88 -8.14
C THR A 139 -9.18 10.26 -7.50
N ALA A 140 -10.43 10.64 -7.21
CA ALA A 140 -10.75 11.86 -6.48
C ALA A 140 -10.14 11.84 -5.07
N ALA A 141 -10.25 10.73 -4.35
CA ALA A 141 -9.66 10.54 -3.03
C ALA A 141 -8.13 10.70 -3.05
N ALA A 142 -7.47 10.06 -4.02
CA ALA A 142 -6.02 10.15 -4.21
C ALA A 142 -5.55 11.59 -4.48
N LEU A 143 -6.23 12.31 -5.39
CA LEU A 143 -5.93 13.70 -5.71
C LEU A 143 -6.20 14.64 -4.53
N ALA A 144 -7.30 14.43 -3.80
CA ALA A 144 -7.60 15.19 -2.59
C ALA A 144 -6.55 14.97 -1.49
N ALA A 145 -6.16 13.71 -1.23
CA ALA A 145 -5.11 13.36 -0.27
C ALA A 145 -3.76 13.98 -0.67
N ALA A 146 -3.39 13.89 -1.94
CA ALA A 146 -2.16 14.48 -2.46
C ALA A 146 -2.17 16.01 -2.33
N SER A 147 -3.31 16.67 -2.54
CA SER A 147 -3.42 18.11 -2.36
C SER A 147 -3.06 18.56 -0.93
N VAL A 148 -3.40 17.76 0.08
CA VAL A 148 -3.02 18.02 1.48
C VAL A 148 -1.50 17.90 1.65
N ALA A 149 -0.89 16.89 1.04
CA ALA A 149 0.56 16.67 1.11
C ALA A 149 1.36 17.77 0.42
N PHE A 150 0.89 18.28 -0.73
CA PHE A 150 1.56 19.35 -1.47
C PHE A 150 1.26 20.74 -0.95
N ARG A 151 0.15 20.96 -0.24
CA ARG A 151 -0.28 22.28 0.25
C ARG A 151 0.85 23.13 0.87
N PRO A 152 1.78 22.58 1.69
CA PRO A 152 2.85 23.37 2.30
C PRO A 152 4.03 23.69 1.37
N THR A 153 4.19 22.95 0.26
CA THR A 153 5.39 23.02 -0.59
C THR A 153 5.11 23.49 -2.02
N ASP A 154 3.90 23.25 -2.52
CA ASP A 154 3.41 23.67 -3.84
C ASP A 154 1.88 23.88 -3.79
N SER A 155 1.47 25.08 -3.39
CA SER A 155 0.04 25.42 -3.25
C SER A 155 -0.70 25.44 -4.58
N ASN A 156 -0.03 25.84 -5.67
CA ASN A 156 -0.63 25.90 -7.01
C ASN A 156 -0.93 24.49 -7.52
N TYR A 157 0.01 23.57 -7.36
CA TYR A 157 -0.22 22.17 -7.69
C TYR A 157 -1.31 21.57 -6.79
N ALA A 158 -1.31 21.88 -5.48
CA ALA A 158 -2.38 21.45 -4.59
C ALA A 158 -3.78 21.94 -5.01
N ASP A 159 -3.90 23.16 -5.52
CA ASP A 159 -5.18 23.70 -6.05
C ASP A 159 -5.61 23.05 -7.36
N LEU A 160 -4.64 22.73 -8.23
CA LEU A 160 -4.88 21.95 -9.44
C LEU A 160 -5.43 20.56 -9.08
N LEU A 161 -4.76 19.85 -8.15
CA LEU A 161 -5.20 18.54 -7.67
C LEU A 161 -6.61 18.59 -7.10
N LEU A 162 -6.93 19.61 -6.29
CA LEU A 162 -8.28 19.78 -5.75
C LEU A 162 -9.33 20.05 -6.83
N THR A 163 -8.99 20.76 -7.90
CA THR A 163 -9.92 20.99 -9.01
C THR A 163 -10.33 19.67 -9.65
N HIS A 164 -9.35 18.84 -10.01
CA HIS A 164 -9.62 17.51 -10.58
C HIS A 164 -10.34 16.59 -9.59
N ALA A 165 -9.96 16.61 -8.30
CA ALA A 165 -10.60 15.79 -7.28
C ALA A 165 -12.09 16.10 -7.12
N LYS A 166 -12.48 17.38 -7.13
CA LYS A 166 -13.88 17.80 -7.00
C LYS A 166 -14.70 17.38 -8.21
N GLN A 167 -14.17 17.61 -9.41
CA GLN A 167 -14.80 17.21 -10.67
C GLN A 167 -15.02 15.69 -10.73
N LEU A 168 -14.01 14.88 -10.43
CA LEU A 168 -14.15 13.41 -10.45
C LEU A 168 -15.10 12.89 -9.39
N PHE A 169 -15.17 13.53 -8.22
CA PHE A 169 -16.17 13.18 -7.20
C PHE A 169 -17.60 13.50 -7.66
N ASP A 170 -17.79 14.65 -8.32
CA ASP A 170 -19.09 15.03 -8.88
C ASP A 170 -19.48 14.08 -10.03
N PHE A 171 -18.55 13.75 -10.92
CA PHE A 171 -18.73 12.75 -11.98
C PHE A 171 -19.15 11.40 -11.40
N ALA A 172 -18.39 10.88 -10.43
CA ALA A 172 -18.67 9.61 -9.77
C ALA A 172 -20.06 9.55 -9.12
N ARG A 173 -20.51 10.66 -8.54
CA ARG A 173 -21.83 10.74 -7.89
C ARG A 173 -22.99 10.90 -8.87
N ASN A 174 -22.79 11.67 -9.93
CA ASN A 174 -23.86 12.01 -10.88
C ASN A 174 -24.09 10.88 -11.89
N HIS A 175 -23.08 10.04 -12.13
CA HIS A 175 -23.13 8.92 -13.06
C HIS A 175 -22.75 7.62 -12.34
N PRO A 176 -23.68 7.00 -11.58
CA PRO A 176 -23.41 5.79 -10.82
C PRO A 176 -23.08 4.60 -11.72
N GLY A 177 -22.01 3.87 -11.42
CA GLY A 177 -21.65 2.64 -12.11
C GLY A 177 -20.39 1.99 -11.54
N LEU A 178 -20.18 0.70 -11.83
CA LEU A 178 -18.93 0.02 -11.51
C LEU A 178 -18.02 0.09 -12.74
N TYR A 179 -16.78 0.56 -12.57
CA TYR A 179 -15.90 0.87 -13.70
C TYR A 179 -15.64 -0.35 -14.58
N HIS A 180 -15.62 -1.55 -14.01
CA HIS A 180 -15.34 -2.79 -14.76
C HIS A 180 -16.45 -3.16 -15.73
N ASN A 181 -17.66 -2.59 -15.62
CA ASN A 181 -18.71 -2.75 -16.63
C ASN A 181 -18.42 -1.87 -17.86
N SER A 182 -17.74 -0.75 -17.66
CA SER A 182 -17.33 0.21 -18.69
C SER A 182 -15.97 -0.15 -19.29
N ILE A 183 -15.10 -0.78 -18.49
CA ILE A 183 -13.78 -1.29 -18.87
C ILE A 183 -13.71 -2.80 -18.52
N PRO A 184 -14.33 -3.68 -19.33
CA PRO A 184 -14.36 -5.12 -19.04
C PRO A 184 -12.98 -5.80 -19.02
N ALA A 185 -11.99 -5.23 -19.71
CA ALA A 185 -10.61 -5.72 -19.71
C ALA A 185 -10.02 -5.72 -18.28
N ALA A 186 -10.16 -4.60 -17.56
CA ALA A 186 -9.77 -4.49 -16.16
C ALA A 186 -10.53 -5.44 -15.24
N GLY A 187 -11.81 -5.71 -15.51
CA GLY A 187 -12.68 -6.55 -14.68
C GLY A 187 -12.20 -7.99 -14.50
N GLN A 188 -11.34 -8.49 -15.40
CA GLN A 188 -10.73 -9.82 -15.26
C GLN A 188 -9.60 -9.86 -14.23
N PHE A 189 -9.08 -8.70 -13.82
CA PHE A 189 -7.92 -8.57 -12.93
C PHE A 189 -8.31 -7.85 -11.63
N TYR A 190 -9.07 -6.77 -11.72
CA TYR A 190 -9.45 -5.89 -10.62
C TYR A 190 -10.96 -5.61 -10.64
N SER A 191 -11.79 -6.65 -10.57
CA SER A 191 -13.26 -6.47 -10.46
C SER A 191 -13.62 -5.73 -9.17
N SER A 192 -14.56 -4.79 -9.28
CA SER A 192 -15.05 -4.02 -8.13
C SER A 192 -16.20 -4.73 -7.41
N SER A 193 -16.21 -4.69 -6.08
CA SER A 193 -17.31 -5.18 -5.25
C SER A 193 -18.41 -4.15 -4.96
N GLY A 194 -18.17 -2.87 -5.27
CA GLY A 194 -19.07 -1.77 -4.97
C GLY A 194 -18.45 -0.40 -5.30
N HIS A 195 -19.21 0.68 -5.08
CA HIS A 195 -18.69 2.04 -5.22
C HIS A 195 -19.12 2.98 -4.08
N GLU A 196 -19.94 2.49 -3.15
CA GLU A 196 -20.47 3.32 -2.06
C GLU A 196 -19.35 3.73 -1.11
N ASP A 197 -18.42 2.82 -0.84
CA ASP A 197 -17.26 3.04 -0.02
C ASP A 197 -16.23 3.97 -0.64
N GLU A 198 -15.95 3.88 -1.94
CA GLU A 198 -15.09 4.86 -2.63
C GLU A 198 -15.70 6.26 -2.56
N LEU A 199 -17.02 6.40 -2.70
CA LEU A 199 -17.69 7.69 -2.55
C LEU A 199 -17.55 8.26 -1.13
N LEU A 200 -17.71 7.43 -0.09
CA LEU A 200 -17.49 7.86 1.29
C LEU A 200 -16.01 8.20 1.55
N TRP A 201 -15.09 7.42 0.99
CA TRP A 201 -13.66 7.63 1.10
C TRP A 201 -13.21 8.93 0.44
N ALA A 202 -13.69 9.19 -0.78
CA ALA A 202 -13.44 10.44 -1.50
C ALA A 202 -14.04 11.64 -0.76
N ALA A 203 -15.28 11.53 -0.27
CA ALA A 203 -15.89 12.58 0.53
C ALA A 203 -15.09 12.89 1.81
N ALA A 204 -14.58 11.87 2.50
CA ALA A 204 -13.74 12.04 3.69
C ALA A 204 -12.41 12.74 3.39
N TRP A 205 -11.75 12.41 2.26
CA TRP A 205 -10.54 13.14 1.85
C TRP A 205 -10.82 14.56 1.39
N LEU A 206 -11.90 14.77 0.64
CA LEU A 206 -12.31 16.10 0.19
C LEU A 206 -12.73 17.00 1.37
N GLU A 207 -13.43 16.46 2.37
CA GLU A 207 -13.70 17.15 3.64
C GLU A 207 -12.38 17.56 4.28
N ARG A 208 -11.44 16.63 4.46
CA ARG A 208 -10.15 16.91 5.08
C ARG A 208 -9.33 17.94 4.33
N ALA A 209 -9.38 17.93 2.99
CA ALA A 209 -8.59 18.80 2.14
C ALA A 209 -9.19 20.21 1.98
N THR A 210 -10.50 20.37 2.20
CA THR A 210 -11.22 21.63 1.90
C THR A 210 -11.97 22.24 3.08
N ASN A 211 -12.23 21.47 4.15
CA ASN A 211 -13.13 21.81 5.25
C ASN A 211 -14.52 22.26 4.76
N ASN A 212 -14.96 21.78 3.59
CA ASN A 212 -16.22 22.16 2.97
C ASN A 212 -17.37 21.29 3.52
N LYS A 213 -18.43 21.97 4.01
CA LYS A 213 -19.63 21.33 4.57
C LYS A 213 -20.36 20.41 3.59
N THR A 214 -20.22 20.60 2.28
CA THR A 214 -20.83 19.70 1.29
C THR A 214 -20.39 18.24 1.49
N TYR A 215 -19.09 18.01 1.68
CA TYR A 215 -18.55 16.66 1.87
C TYR A 215 -18.85 16.13 3.27
N LEU A 216 -18.81 17.00 4.28
CA LEU A 216 -19.21 16.66 5.65
C LEU A 216 -20.68 16.21 5.71
N ASN A 217 -21.58 16.92 5.01
CA ASN A 217 -23.00 16.58 4.93
C ASN A 217 -23.23 15.29 4.14
N TYR A 218 -22.43 15.03 3.11
CA TYR A 218 -22.48 13.76 2.37
C TYR A 218 -22.18 12.57 3.28
N LEU A 219 -21.11 12.66 4.10
CA LEU A 219 -20.78 11.65 5.10
C LEU A 219 -21.86 11.51 6.17
N GLY A 220 -22.32 12.63 6.75
CA GLY A 220 -23.33 12.61 7.81
C GLY A 220 -24.70 12.09 7.34
N GLY A 221 -25.02 12.28 6.06
CA GLY A 221 -26.24 11.81 5.41
C GLY A 221 -26.14 10.40 4.81
N ALA A 222 -25.02 9.70 4.97
CA ALA A 222 -24.84 8.36 4.43
C ALA A 222 -25.85 7.38 5.04
N GLY A 223 -26.64 6.71 4.18
CA GLY A 223 -27.57 5.65 4.58
C GLY A 223 -26.88 4.33 4.93
N ASN A 224 -25.65 4.14 4.46
CA ASN A 224 -24.81 2.97 4.69
C ASN A 224 -23.39 3.43 5.00
N THR A 225 -22.84 3.02 6.15
CA THR A 225 -21.46 3.32 6.56
C THR A 225 -20.52 2.13 6.41
N GLY A 226 -21.00 1.02 5.83
CA GLY A 226 -20.24 -0.19 5.51
C GLY A 226 -20.36 -1.34 6.51
N GLY A 227 -20.83 -1.05 7.73
CA GLY A 227 -20.84 -2.03 8.80
C GLY A 227 -19.44 -2.42 9.28
N ALA A 228 -19.37 -3.46 10.10
CA ALA A 228 -18.09 -4.05 10.48
C ALA A 228 -17.44 -4.71 9.24
N ARG A 229 -16.17 -4.38 8.98
CA ARG A 229 -15.43 -4.90 7.83
C ARG A 229 -14.42 -5.96 8.24
N THR A 230 -14.02 -6.77 7.28
CA THR A 230 -12.97 -7.79 7.43
C THR A 230 -11.69 -7.45 6.65
N GLU A 231 -11.68 -6.33 5.93
CA GLU A 231 -10.50 -5.86 5.21
C GLU A 231 -10.54 -4.34 4.99
N PHE A 232 -9.38 -3.80 4.62
CA PHE A 232 -9.23 -2.50 3.99
C PHE A 232 -8.28 -2.74 2.81
N SER A 233 -8.72 -2.48 1.59
CA SER A 233 -8.00 -2.93 0.39
C SER A 233 -8.17 -1.95 -0.77
N TRP A 234 -7.62 -2.30 -1.93
CA TRP A 234 -7.82 -1.55 -3.18
C TRP A 234 -9.28 -1.65 -3.68
N ASP A 235 -10.08 -2.57 -3.15
CA ASP A 235 -11.49 -2.79 -3.52
C ASP A 235 -12.46 -2.31 -2.43
N ASP A 236 -12.12 -2.45 -1.14
CA ASP A 236 -12.99 -2.01 -0.02
C ASP A 236 -12.36 -0.84 0.76
N LYS A 237 -12.99 0.34 0.75
CA LYS A 237 -12.53 1.56 1.45
C LYS A 237 -13.31 1.91 2.71
N TYR A 238 -14.28 1.10 3.13
CA TYR A 238 -15.14 1.46 4.27
C TYR A 238 -14.32 1.73 5.53
N VAL A 239 -13.34 0.88 5.86
CA VAL A 239 -12.47 1.10 7.04
C VAL A 239 -11.71 2.42 6.94
N GLY A 240 -11.20 2.76 5.77
CA GLY A 240 -10.51 4.03 5.53
C GLY A 240 -11.44 5.23 5.80
N ALA A 241 -12.62 5.22 5.20
CA ALA A 241 -13.63 6.27 5.38
C ALA A 241 -14.10 6.37 6.84
N GLN A 242 -14.38 5.23 7.49
CA GLN A 242 -14.75 5.14 8.90
C GLN A 242 -13.67 5.72 9.82
N VAL A 243 -12.38 5.44 9.57
CA VAL A 243 -11.26 5.98 10.36
C VAL A 243 -11.09 7.48 10.17
N LEU A 244 -11.23 8.00 8.94
CA LEU A 244 -11.22 9.45 8.70
C LEU A 244 -12.40 10.14 9.38
N ALA A 245 -13.61 9.59 9.29
CA ALA A 245 -14.78 10.13 9.99
C ALA A 245 -14.62 10.06 11.52
N SER A 246 -13.99 9.00 12.05
CA SER A 246 -13.69 8.87 13.48
C SER A 246 -12.81 10.01 13.99
N LYS A 247 -11.89 10.51 13.16
CA LYS A 247 -11.07 11.68 13.51
C LYS A 247 -11.93 12.90 13.80
N LEU A 248 -12.97 13.14 13.00
CA LEU A 248 -13.88 14.28 13.17
C LEU A 248 -14.62 14.20 14.51
N VAL A 249 -15.06 13.01 14.91
CA VAL A 249 -15.66 12.75 16.22
C VAL A 249 -14.66 12.99 17.35
N LEU A 250 -13.44 12.45 17.23
CA LEU A 250 -12.39 12.60 18.25
C LEU A 250 -11.90 14.05 18.40
N GLU A 251 -11.97 14.85 17.34
CA GLU A 251 -11.68 16.30 17.35
C GLU A 251 -12.88 17.14 17.83
N GLY A 252 -14.05 16.54 18.08
CA GLY A 252 -15.27 17.26 18.46
C GLY A 252 -15.88 18.11 17.34
N LYS A 253 -15.52 17.84 16.08
CA LYS A 253 -16.07 18.55 14.90
C LYS A 253 -17.47 18.07 14.53
N THR A 254 -17.77 16.82 14.84
CA THR A 254 -19.10 16.22 14.67
C THR A 254 -19.57 15.65 16.00
N ASP A 255 -20.88 15.49 16.16
CA ASP A 255 -21.38 14.80 17.34
C ASP A 255 -20.94 13.32 17.35
N GLY A 256 -20.82 12.74 18.54
CA GLY A 256 -20.51 11.33 18.73
C GLY A 256 -21.77 10.46 18.68
N SER A 257 -22.77 10.80 17.87
CA SER A 257 -24.08 10.13 17.80
C SER A 257 -24.44 9.75 16.34
N GLY A 258 -25.55 9.03 16.16
CA GLY A 258 -26.06 8.66 14.82
C GLY A 258 -25.01 8.06 13.89
N THR A 259 -24.98 8.54 12.65
CA THR A 259 -24.05 8.12 11.59
C THR A 259 -22.57 8.25 12.01
N TRP A 260 -22.22 9.31 12.74
CA TRP A 260 -20.84 9.54 13.19
C TRP A 260 -20.41 8.54 14.26
N ALA A 261 -21.30 8.18 15.19
CA ALA A 261 -21.06 7.09 16.12
C ALA A 261 -20.92 5.73 15.42
N GLN A 262 -21.68 5.50 14.36
CA GLN A 262 -21.60 4.27 13.55
C GLN A 262 -20.24 4.15 12.86
N TYR A 263 -19.79 5.19 12.15
CA TYR A 263 -18.45 5.22 11.55
C TYR A 263 -17.37 4.89 12.58
N LYS A 264 -17.40 5.57 13.72
CA LYS A 264 -16.42 5.36 14.79
C LYS A 264 -16.48 3.94 15.34
N SER A 265 -17.67 3.45 15.67
CA SER A 265 -17.83 2.10 16.21
C SER A 265 -17.35 1.02 15.23
N GLN A 266 -17.60 1.18 13.94
CA GLN A 266 -17.23 0.20 12.92
C GLN A 266 -15.73 0.17 12.65
N ALA A 267 -15.07 1.34 12.57
CA ALA A 267 -13.60 1.42 12.54
C ALA A 267 -12.98 0.75 13.77
N GLU A 268 -13.52 1.03 14.96
CA GLU A 268 -13.02 0.48 16.21
C GLU A 268 -13.22 -1.04 16.30
N GLN A 269 -14.31 -1.59 15.74
CA GLN A 269 -14.51 -3.04 15.66
C GLN A 269 -13.42 -3.73 14.83
N PHE A 270 -13.07 -3.18 13.65
CA PHE A 270 -11.97 -3.69 12.83
C PHE A 270 -10.64 -3.64 13.57
N ILE A 271 -10.32 -2.50 14.21
CA ILE A 271 -9.07 -2.32 14.96
C ILE A 271 -8.99 -3.28 16.15
N CYS A 272 -10.09 -3.45 16.90
CA CYS A 272 -10.17 -4.41 17.99
C CYS A 272 -9.92 -5.85 17.51
N ALA A 273 -10.46 -6.23 16.34
CA ALA A 273 -10.21 -7.53 15.73
C ALA A 273 -8.74 -7.72 15.35
N CYS A 274 -8.06 -6.69 14.82
CA CYS A 274 -6.63 -6.74 14.50
C CYS A 274 -5.77 -6.96 15.75
N ILE A 275 -6.05 -6.23 16.83
CA ILE A 275 -5.26 -6.32 18.08
C ILE A 275 -5.65 -7.48 18.99
N GLN A 276 -6.48 -8.41 18.50
CA GLN A 276 -6.90 -9.61 19.24
C GLN A 276 -7.71 -9.30 20.50
N GLN A 277 -8.47 -8.21 20.49
CA GLN A 277 -9.33 -7.75 21.59
C GLN A 277 -10.80 -7.61 21.17
N GLY A 278 -11.15 -7.98 19.94
CA GLY A 278 -12.51 -8.01 19.41
C GLY A 278 -13.25 -9.31 19.73
N ASN A 279 -14.51 -9.38 19.32
CA ASN A 279 -15.34 -10.60 19.41
C ASN A 279 -14.96 -11.63 18.32
N ASN A 280 -14.63 -11.13 17.12
CA ASN A 280 -14.22 -11.93 15.97
C ASN A 280 -12.83 -11.43 15.53
N ASN A 281 -11.78 -11.99 16.13
CA ASN A 281 -10.41 -11.57 15.84
C ASN A 281 -9.91 -12.17 14.53
N PHE A 282 -9.05 -11.43 13.83
CA PHE A 282 -8.37 -11.96 12.65
C PHE A 282 -7.43 -13.10 13.04
N LYS A 283 -7.33 -14.11 12.17
CA LYS A 283 -6.36 -15.19 12.34
C LYS A 283 -4.95 -14.61 12.37
N LYS A 284 -4.06 -15.26 13.12
CA LYS A 284 -2.62 -15.08 13.01
C LYS A 284 -1.94 -16.37 12.58
N THR A 285 -0.87 -16.26 11.82
CA THR A 285 0.05 -17.37 11.60
C THR A 285 0.72 -17.76 12.94
N PRO A 286 1.29 -18.97 13.07
CA PRO A 286 2.09 -19.33 14.24
C PRO A 286 3.20 -18.31 14.58
N GLY A 287 3.79 -17.68 13.58
CA GLY A 287 4.79 -16.60 13.72
C GLY A 287 4.22 -15.22 14.08
N GLY A 288 2.90 -15.07 14.19
CA GLY A 288 2.25 -13.84 14.68
C GLY A 288 1.85 -12.82 13.60
N LEU A 289 1.98 -13.16 12.32
CA LEU A 289 1.51 -12.33 11.21
C LEU A 289 -0.02 -12.40 11.11
N LEU A 290 -0.70 -11.27 10.92
CA LEU A 290 -2.13 -11.24 10.61
C LEU A 290 -2.42 -11.96 9.28
N TRP A 291 -3.48 -12.75 9.26
CA TRP A 291 -3.84 -13.59 8.11
C TRP A 291 -5.26 -13.30 7.64
N PHE A 292 -5.37 -12.82 6.40
CA PHE A 292 -6.61 -12.42 5.76
C PHE A 292 -6.95 -13.36 4.61
N LEU A 293 -6.08 -13.45 3.60
CA LEU A 293 -6.33 -14.20 2.36
C LEU A 293 -5.07 -14.92 1.87
N PRO A 294 -5.23 -16.03 1.12
CA PRO A 294 -4.09 -16.85 0.66
C PRO A 294 -3.25 -16.23 -0.47
N TRP A 295 -3.75 -15.21 -1.17
CA TRP A 295 -3.02 -14.53 -2.25
C TRP A 295 -2.62 -13.13 -1.78
N ASN A 296 -1.32 -12.83 -1.84
CA ASN A 296 -0.78 -11.52 -1.52
C ASN A 296 -1.28 -10.98 -0.16
N ASN A 297 -1.23 -11.83 0.87
CA ASN A 297 -1.71 -11.52 2.22
C ASN A 297 -1.10 -10.23 2.78
N LEU A 298 0.17 -9.95 2.44
CA LEU A 298 0.88 -8.79 2.98
C LEU A 298 0.26 -7.45 2.58
N GLN A 299 -0.55 -7.36 1.53
CA GLN A 299 -1.28 -6.12 1.22
C GLN A 299 -2.30 -5.76 2.31
N TYR A 300 -2.99 -6.76 2.87
CA TYR A 300 -3.99 -6.59 3.93
C TYR A 300 -3.32 -6.36 5.30
N VAL A 301 -2.18 -7.02 5.53
CA VAL A 301 -1.35 -6.73 6.69
C VAL A 301 -0.85 -5.30 6.66
N ALA A 302 -0.45 -4.79 5.48
CA ALA A 302 0.00 -3.42 5.30
C ALA A 302 -1.08 -2.42 5.69
N THR A 303 -2.30 -2.57 5.15
CA THR A 303 -3.42 -1.67 5.44
C THR A 303 -3.87 -1.75 6.89
N ALA A 304 -3.98 -2.95 7.48
CA ALA A 304 -4.29 -3.11 8.90
C ALA A 304 -3.24 -2.46 9.82
N SER A 305 -1.96 -2.57 9.47
CA SER A 305 -0.86 -1.93 10.19
C SER A 305 -0.93 -0.41 10.08
N LEU A 306 -1.23 0.13 8.89
CA LEU A 306 -1.42 1.56 8.67
C LEU A 306 -2.59 2.10 9.50
N ILE A 307 -3.74 1.43 9.47
CA ILE A 307 -4.92 1.82 10.25
C ILE A 307 -4.60 1.83 11.74
N SER A 308 -3.87 0.83 12.24
CA SER A 308 -3.45 0.76 13.64
C SER A 308 -2.53 1.93 14.02
N ALA A 309 -1.55 2.27 13.16
CA ALA A 309 -0.66 3.40 13.38
C ALA A 309 -1.39 4.75 13.34
N VAL A 310 -2.26 4.96 12.35
CA VAL A 310 -3.06 6.19 12.20
C VAL A 310 -4.01 6.38 13.39
N TYR A 311 -4.74 5.33 13.78
CA TYR A 311 -5.69 5.43 14.88
C TYR A 311 -5.00 5.62 16.24
N SER A 312 -3.79 5.04 16.42
CA SER A 312 -2.93 5.35 17.57
C SER A 312 -2.65 6.85 17.69
N GLN A 313 -2.32 7.52 16.58
CA GLN A 313 -2.08 8.96 16.58
C GLN A 313 -3.35 9.75 16.88
N TYR A 314 -4.51 9.33 16.35
CA TYR A 314 -5.79 10.00 16.64
C TYR A 314 -6.16 9.91 18.13
N LEU A 315 -6.05 8.72 18.73
CA LEU A 315 -6.30 8.54 20.16
C LEU A 315 -5.29 9.32 21.01
N THR A 316 -4.02 9.35 20.62
CA THR A 316 -2.98 10.14 21.32
C THR A 316 -3.33 11.63 21.31
N ALA A 317 -3.67 12.18 20.14
CA ALA A 317 -4.04 13.58 20.00
C ALA A 317 -5.30 13.93 20.82
N ALA A 318 -6.29 13.03 20.83
CA ALA A 318 -7.52 13.17 21.60
C ALA A 318 -7.36 12.84 23.11
N LYS A 319 -6.16 12.41 23.55
CA LYS A 319 -5.91 11.90 24.91
C LYS A 319 -6.91 10.82 25.32
N ALA A 320 -7.29 9.96 24.37
CA ALA A 320 -8.30 8.94 24.51
C ALA A 320 -7.69 7.52 24.53
N SER A 321 -8.50 6.54 24.91
CA SER A 321 -8.22 5.11 24.76
C SER A 321 -9.35 4.43 24.01
N LEU A 322 -9.04 3.31 23.35
CA LEU A 322 -10.02 2.48 22.68
C LEU A 322 -10.61 1.48 23.68
N ARG A 323 -11.93 1.27 23.64
CA ARG A 323 -12.58 0.21 24.42
C ARG A 323 -13.03 -0.92 23.52
N CYS A 324 -12.31 -2.02 23.59
CA CYS A 324 -12.64 -3.26 22.90
C CYS A 324 -13.39 -4.23 23.84
N PRO A 325 -14.09 -5.25 23.29
CA PRO A 325 -14.68 -6.32 24.09
C PRO A 325 -13.71 -6.99 25.07
N GLY A 326 -12.47 -7.24 24.65
CA GLY A 326 -11.43 -7.86 25.46
C GLY A 326 -10.74 -6.94 26.47
N GLY A 327 -10.97 -5.62 26.40
CA GLY A 327 -10.38 -4.68 27.36
C GLY A 327 -10.15 -3.27 26.82
N VAL A 328 -9.53 -2.44 27.65
CA VAL A 328 -9.09 -1.10 27.25
C VAL A 328 -7.76 -1.23 26.52
N VAL A 329 -7.70 -0.68 25.31
CA VAL A 329 -6.53 -0.64 24.42
C VAL A 329 -5.99 0.77 24.38
N LYS A 330 -4.70 0.93 24.72
CA LYS A 330 -4.01 2.21 24.71
C LYS A 330 -3.44 2.51 23.31
N PRO A 331 -3.15 3.78 22.99
CA PRO A 331 -2.45 4.12 21.75
C PRO A 331 -1.14 3.34 21.56
N SER A 332 -0.40 3.09 22.64
CA SER A 332 0.84 2.30 22.63
C SER A 332 0.63 0.87 22.13
N ASP A 333 -0.51 0.26 22.41
CA ASP A 333 -0.80 -1.11 22.01
C ASP A 333 -1.02 -1.20 20.50
N LEU A 334 -1.71 -0.21 19.92
CA LEU A 334 -1.95 -0.11 18.48
C LEU A 334 -0.65 0.10 17.69
N ILE A 335 0.24 0.98 18.15
CA ILE A 335 1.53 1.18 17.47
C ILE A 335 2.45 -0.04 17.63
N ASN A 336 2.36 -0.77 18.75
CA ASN A 336 3.08 -2.02 18.95
C ASN A 336 2.58 -3.12 17.99
N LEU A 337 1.26 -3.18 17.71
CA LEU A 337 0.74 -4.06 16.68
C LEU A 337 1.35 -3.71 15.31
N ALA A 338 1.27 -2.45 14.88
CA ALA A 338 1.84 -2.01 13.61
C ALA A 338 3.34 -2.33 13.49
N ARG A 339 4.09 -2.11 14.58
CA ARG A 339 5.51 -2.47 14.68
C ARG A 339 5.74 -3.97 14.51
N SER A 340 4.98 -4.81 15.22
CA SER A 340 5.14 -6.27 15.12
C SER A 340 4.93 -6.80 13.70
N GLN A 341 3.98 -6.23 12.95
CA GLN A 341 3.71 -6.62 11.57
C GLN A 341 4.80 -6.12 10.62
N ALA A 342 5.27 -4.88 10.81
CA ALA A 342 6.41 -4.33 10.08
C ALA A 342 7.69 -5.15 10.32
N ASP A 343 7.98 -5.49 11.57
CA ASP A 343 9.13 -6.30 11.95
C ASP A 343 9.07 -7.70 11.35
N TYR A 344 7.89 -8.33 11.36
CA TYR A 344 7.68 -9.62 10.70
C TYR A 344 8.01 -9.52 9.21
N VAL A 345 7.48 -8.52 8.50
CA VAL A 345 7.76 -8.30 7.07
C VAL A 345 9.24 -8.03 6.82
N LEU A 346 9.93 -7.38 7.75
CA LEU A 346 11.34 -7.02 7.62
C LEU A 346 12.31 -8.13 8.09
N GLY A 347 11.80 -9.26 8.57
CA GLY A 347 12.58 -10.48 8.82
C GLY A 347 12.50 -11.05 10.23
N GLN A 348 11.79 -10.41 11.17
CA GLN A 348 11.50 -10.98 12.49
C GLN A 348 10.34 -11.99 12.40
N ASN A 349 10.58 -13.07 11.68
CA ASN A 349 9.63 -14.15 11.46
C ASN A 349 10.33 -15.51 11.61
N PRO A 350 9.60 -16.63 11.70
CA PRO A 350 10.18 -17.95 11.90
C PRO A 350 11.23 -18.37 10.85
N LYS A 351 11.23 -17.74 9.68
CA LYS A 351 12.21 -17.99 8.61
C LYS A 351 13.45 -17.10 8.67
N GLY A 352 13.45 -16.03 9.48
CA GLY A 352 14.51 -15.03 9.46
C GLY A 352 14.67 -14.35 8.09
N LEU A 353 13.60 -14.30 7.29
CA LEU A 353 13.61 -13.87 5.89
C LEU A 353 12.83 -12.56 5.75
N SER A 354 13.46 -11.49 5.26
CA SER A 354 12.72 -10.28 4.92
C SER A 354 11.84 -10.53 3.71
N TYR A 355 10.55 -10.18 3.78
CA TYR A 355 9.65 -10.16 2.63
C TYR A 355 9.74 -8.87 1.82
N MET A 356 10.60 -7.93 2.24
CA MET A 356 10.99 -6.78 1.44
C MET A 356 12.30 -7.08 0.69
N VAL A 357 12.22 -7.13 -0.64
CA VAL A 357 13.37 -7.39 -1.52
C VAL A 357 14.47 -6.36 -1.27
N GLY A 358 15.70 -6.85 -1.09
CA GLY A 358 16.87 -6.02 -0.83
C GLY A 358 17.04 -5.55 0.62
N PHE A 359 16.10 -5.82 1.53
CA PHE A 359 16.22 -5.46 2.94
C PHE A 359 16.75 -6.65 3.78
N GLY A 360 17.65 -6.37 4.72
CA GLY A 360 18.31 -7.41 5.53
C GLY A 360 19.30 -8.27 4.73
N SER A 361 19.78 -9.35 5.35
CA SER A 361 20.75 -10.28 4.75
C SER A 361 20.11 -11.42 3.96
N GLN A 362 18.82 -11.70 4.19
CA GLN A 362 18.05 -12.72 3.51
C GLN A 362 16.73 -12.11 3.04
N TYR A 363 16.46 -12.20 1.74
CA TYR A 363 15.23 -11.70 1.11
C TYR A 363 14.93 -12.48 -0.19
N PRO A 364 13.68 -12.46 -0.70
CA PRO A 364 13.30 -13.07 -1.96
C PRO A 364 14.13 -12.55 -3.14
N THR A 365 14.65 -13.47 -3.94
CA THR A 365 15.51 -13.15 -5.08
C THR A 365 14.83 -13.43 -6.42
N ARG A 366 13.64 -14.05 -6.42
CA ARG A 366 12.91 -14.43 -7.63
C ARG A 366 11.46 -13.90 -7.62
N PRO A 367 11.21 -12.61 -7.31
CA PRO A 367 9.86 -12.06 -7.41
C PRO A 367 9.31 -12.22 -8.83
N HIS A 368 8.00 -12.45 -8.93
CA HIS A 368 7.24 -12.55 -10.18
C HIS A 368 7.17 -11.16 -10.85
N HIS A 369 8.27 -10.75 -11.49
CA HIS A 369 8.39 -9.39 -12.03
C HIS A 369 9.23 -9.36 -13.31
N ARG A 370 8.58 -9.04 -14.45
CA ARG A 370 9.17 -9.08 -15.80
C ARG A 370 10.48 -8.30 -15.88
N ALA A 371 10.46 -7.00 -15.60
CA ALA A 371 11.62 -6.12 -15.70
C ALA A 371 12.77 -6.51 -14.73
N ALA A 372 12.46 -7.11 -13.59
CA ALA A 372 13.50 -7.55 -12.65
C ALA A 372 14.14 -8.87 -13.11
N SER A 373 13.33 -9.76 -13.70
CA SER A 373 13.75 -11.10 -14.13
C SER A 373 14.56 -11.15 -15.43
N ILE A 374 14.50 -10.08 -16.24
CA ILE A 374 15.18 -10.01 -17.53
C ILE A 374 16.39 -9.07 -17.43
N VAL A 375 17.53 -9.42 -18.04
CA VAL A 375 18.73 -8.57 -18.02
C VAL A 375 18.42 -7.14 -18.48
N SER A 376 18.94 -6.13 -17.76
CA SER A 376 18.73 -4.73 -18.11
C SER A 376 19.13 -4.44 -19.56
N ILE A 377 18.30 -3.67 -20.28
CA ILE A 377 18.57 -3.22 -21.65
C ILE A 377 19.90 -2.45 -21.77
N LYS A 378 20.35 -1.81 -20.68
CA LYS A 378 21.65 -1.12 -20.62
C LYS A 378 22.84 -2.07 -20.65
N LYS A 379 22.66 -3.32 -20.19
CA LYS A 379 23.70 -4.35 -20.17
C LYS A 379 23.67 -5.20 -21.43
N ASP A 380 22.47 -5.54 -21.91
CA ASP A 380 22.28 -6.26 -23.16
C ASP A 380 21.05 -5.68 -23.90
N PRO A 381 21.26 -4.91 -24.98
CA PRO A 381 20.20 -4.29 -25.74
C PRO A 381 19.51 -5.26 -26.71
N THR A 382 19.92 -6.52 -26.78
CA THR A 382 19.30 -7.52 -27.65
C THR A 382 17.84 -7.69 -27.26
N MET A 383 16.91 -7.42 -28.17
CA MET A 383 15.47 -7.49 -27.93
C MET A 383 15.06 -8.84 -27.32
N VAL A 384 14.26 -8.81 -26.26
CA VAL A 384 13.64 -10.01 -25.69
C VAL A 384 12.21 -10.10 -26.21
N THR A 385 11.97 -11.07 -27.10
CA THR A 385 10.64 -11.27 -27.69
C THR A 385 9.62 -11.74 -26.66
N CYS A 386 8.34 -11.46 -26.92
CA CYS A 386 7.20 -11.85 -26.09
C CYS A 386 7.27 -13.29 -25.54
N SER A 387 7.40 -14.29 -26.41
CA SER A 387 7.49 -15.70 -26.01
C SER A 387 8.90 -16.11 -25.56
N GLY A 388 9.95 -15.59 -26.21
CA GLY A 388 11.33 -15.96 -25.89
C GLY A 388 11.73 -15.58 -24.46
N GLY A 389 11.09 -14.56 -23.90
CA GLY A 389 11.32 -14.19 -22.51
C GLY A 389 10.84 -15.21 -21.48
N PHE A 390 9.85 -16.05 -21.81
CA PHE A 390 9.45 -17.16 -20.93
C PHE A 390 10.56 -18.21 -20.82
N ASP A 391 11.12 -18.61 -21.96
CA ASP A 391 12.15 -19.64 -22.04
C ASP A 391 13.49 -19.18 -21.46
N LEU A 392 13.90 -17.95 -21.79
CA LEU A 392 15.20 -17.42 -21.42
C LEU A 392 15.26 -16.89 -19.97
N TRP A 393 14.14 -16.38 -19.45
CA TRP A 393 14.13 -15.62 -18.19
C TRP A 393 13.11 -16.14 -17.17
N PHE A 394 11.83 -16.27 -17.53
CA PHE A 394 10.78 -16.65 -16.57
C PHE A 394 11.04 -18.03 -15.94
N ASN A 395 11.28 -19.05 -16.77
CA ASN A 395 11.44 -20.43 -16.33
C ASN A 395 12.82 -20.73 -15.72
N LYS A 396 13.74 -19.76 -15.72
CA LYS A 396 15.11 -19.95 -15.24
C LYS A 396 15.14 -20.09 -13.72
N ASN A 397 15.66 -21.22 -13.23
CA ASN A 397 15.88 -21.49 -11.80
C ASN A 397 17.11 -20.73 -11.26
N ALA A 398 17.12 -19.41 -11.40
CA ALA A 398 18.16 -18.52 -10.93
C ALA A 398 17.53 -17.24 -10.34
N PRO A 399 18.23 -16.52 -9.44
CA PRO A 399 17.85 -15.18 -9.02
C PRO A 399 17.54 -14.26 -10.20
N ASN A 400 16.65 -13.29 -9.99
CA ASN A 400 16.43 -12.20 -10.93
C ASN A 400 17.75 -11.41 -11.12
N PRO A 401 18.15 -11.08 -12.37
CA PRO A 401 19.39 -10.35 -12.64
C PRO A 401 19.38 -8.91 -12.12
N ASN A 402 18.19 -8.31 -11.90
CA ASN A 402 18.06 -7.00 -11.29
C ASN A 402 17.36 -7.13 -9.93
N VAL A 403 18.00 -6.61 -8.87
CA VAL A 403 17.39 -6.56 -7.53
C VAL A 403 16.28 -5.49 -7.52
N LEU A 404 15.07 -5.92 -7.15
CA LEU A 404 13.89 -5.06 -7.09
C LEU A 404 13.76 -4.44 -5.68
N ASP A 405 14.72 -3.60 -5.30
CA ASP A 405 14.78 -3.00 -3.97
C ASP A 405 13.44 -2.41 -3.50
N GLY A 406 12.99 -2.84 -2.32
CA GLY A 406 11.78 -2.35 -1.66
C GLY A 406 10.47 -2.99 -2.06
N ALA A 407 10.47 -3.87 -3.07
CA ALA A 407 9.30 -4.65 -3.37
C ALA A 407 8.94 -5.51 -2.17
N ILE A 408 7.68 -5.42 -1.74
CA ILE A 408 7.13 -6.34 -0.75
C ILE A 408 6.34 -7.39 -1.53
N VAL A 409 6.76 -8.65 -1.43
CA VAL A 409 6.11 -9.77 -2.10
C VAL A 409 4.80 -10.14 -1.41
N GLY A 410 4.04 -11.09 -1.95
CA GLY A 410 2.79 -11.56 -1.36
C GLY A 410 2.91 -12.15 0.06
N GLY A 411 4.08 -12.71 0.39
CA GLY A 411 4.44 -13.19 1.72
C GLY A 411 4.15 -14.67 1.95
N PRO A 412 4.23 -15.14 3.20
CA PRO A 412 4.06 -16.56 3.52
C PRO A 412 2.61 -17.02 3.39
N ASP A 413 2.39 -18.32 3.51
CA ASP A 413 1.08 -18.93 3.75
C ASP A 413 0.66 -18.81 5.23
N GLU A 414 -0.51 -19.35 5.56
CA GLU A 414 -1.11 -19.28 6.90
C GLU A 414 -0.29 -19.97 8.02
N ASN A 415 0.73 -20.75 7.66
CA ASN A 415 1.60 -21.49 8.56
C ASN A 415 3.06 -21.01 8.50
N ASP A 416 3.29 -19.77 8.06
CA ASP A 416 4.63 -19.17 7.87
C ASP A 416 5.48 -19.88 6.78
N GLY A 417 4.84 -20.71 5.94
CA GLY A 417 5.46 -21.38 4.80
C GLY A 417 5.67 -20.41 3.63
N TYR A 418 6.84 -20.46 2.99
CA TYR A 418 7.16 -19.56 1.88
C TYR A 418 8.12 -20.22 0.89
N SER A 419 7.84 -20.03 -0.41
CA SER A 419 8.65 -20.54 -1.51
C SER A 419 9.02 -19.42 -2.48
N ASP A 420 10.31 -19.07 -2.53
CA ASP A 420 10.87 -18.08 -3.46
C ASP A 420 10.93 -18.65 -4.89
N SER A 421 9.78 -18.66 -5.56
CA SER A 421 9.62 -19.10 -6.93
C SER A 421 8.95 -18.04 -7.77
N ARG A 422 9.55 -17.73 -8.93
CA ARG A 422 9.00 -16.76 -9.89
C ARG A 422 7.63 -17.17 -10.42
N SER A 423 7.32 -18.46 -10.49
CA SER A 423 5.99 -18.94 -10.91
C SER A 423 4.95 -18.91 -9.78
N ASN A 424 5.36 -18.73 -8.52
CA ASN A 424 4.46 -18.68 -7.38
C ASN A 424 3.92 -17.27 -7.17
N TYR A 425 3.14 -16.77 -8.13
CA TYR A 425 2.59 -15.40 -8.09
C TYR A 425 1.80 -15.11 -6.79
N LYS A 426 1.17 -16.11 -6.17
CA LYS A 426 0.45 -15.92 -4.89
C LYS A 426 1.32 -15.37 -3.75
N GLN A 427 2.56 -15.84 -3.66
CA GLN A 427 3.51 -15.46 -2.60
C GLN A 427 4.62 -14.52 -3.09
N ASN A 428 4.96 -14.56 -4.39
CA ASN A 428 6.12 -13.88 -4.99
C ASN A 428 5.78 -12.69 -5.88
N GLU A 429 4.50 -12.36 -6.08
CA GLU A 429 4.10 -11.18 -6.85
C GLU A 429 4.13 -9.92 -5.97
N PRO A 430 4.97 -8.92 -6.29
CA PRO A 430 4.85 -7.60 -5.72
C PRO A 430 3.82 -6.79 -6.52
N ALA A 431 2.99 -6.02 -5.82
CA ALA A 431 2.06 -5.07 -6.42
C ALA A 431 2.26 -3.69 -5.81
N THR A 432 1.87 -2.62 -6.49
CA THR A 432 2.00 -1.22 -5.98
C THR A 432 1.17 -0.99 -4.71
N VAL A 433 0.09 -1.74 -4.53
CA VAL A 433 -0.81 -1.67 -3.37
C VAL A 433 -0.18 -2.19 -2.08
N THR A 434 0.78 -3.13 -2.16
CA THR A 434 1.38 -3.76 -0.97
C THR A 434 2.32 -2.81 -0.20
N PRO A 435 3.30 -2.13 -0.82
CA PRO A 435 4.17 -1.22 -0.09
C PRO A 435 3.54 0.14 0.22
N ALA A 436 2.42 0.53 -0.42
CA ALA A 436 1.80 1.84 -0.24
C ALA A 436 1.46 2.15 1.22
N PRO A 437 0.72 1.27 1.93
CA PRO A 437 0.44 1.49 3.35
C PRO A 437 1.69 1.38 4.21
N PHE A 438 2.61 0.48 3.86
CA PHE A 438 3.85 0.28 4.62
C PHE A 438 4.77 1.51 4.60
N VAL A 439 4.77 2.33 3.54
CA VAL A 439 5.48 3.62 3.54
C VAL A 439 4.99 4.49 4.72
N GLY A 440 3.68 4.58 4.93
CA GLY A 440 3.11 5.32 6.07
C GLY A 440 3.43 4.69 7.42
N VAL A 441 3.43 3.35 7.51
CA VAL A 441 3.82 2.62 8.73
C VAL A 441 5.29 2.88 9.08
N PHE A 442 6.21 2.72 8.14
CA PHE A 442 7.63 2.97 8.36
C PHE A 442 7.90 4.43 8.72
N ALA A 443 7.22 5.38 8.06
CA ALA A 443 7.33 6.80 8.40
C ALA A 443 6.81 7.12 9.81
N SER A 444 5.83 6.36 10.33
CA SER A 444 5.36 6.53 11.70
C SER A 444 6.24 5.85 12.75
N LEU A 445 7.08 4.89 12.36
CA LEU A 445 7.95 4.14 13.26
C LEU A 445 9.39 4.68 13.31
N ALA A 446 9.82 5.36 12.24
CA ALA A 446 11.07 6.12 12.16
C ALA A 446 10.94 7.44 12.94
#